data_AF-A0A7S1W7Y5-F1
#
_entry.id   AF-A0A7S1W7Y5-F1
#
_cell.length_a   1.000
_cell.length_b   1.000
_cell.length_c   1.000
_cell.angle_alpha   90.00
_cell.angle_beta   90.00
_cell.angle_gamma   90.00
#
_symmetry.space_group_name_H-M   'P 1'
#
loop_
_entity.id
_entity.type
_entity.pdbx_description
1 polymer ?
#
loop_
_entity_poly.entity_id
_entity_poly.type
_entity_poly.pdbx_seq_one_letter_code
_entity_poly.pdbx_strand_id
1 'polypeptide(L)'
;FGAEQIDIRSLSGDAESDVLGRFGDLEDKRLTTQRLTFPTSSDSFWQVTSSLRQQLADSMSKNSSRVFIVLGYQFDRNSTSPRAVVTPPPEAELSRHQVAVLTHALNDTEGATGGDETITITVPNVYLSAVLLDSTPVAKPAFSPESVNRSSSSVILTLTAQRDMYWSIEVPCAGHHTCPLSVDLASLMISIFGTGMSGPSRGPNYWSVTGMYSFVLFVVGSFLRSVFKDSSKRMIWEELQDTEVLEGLCNGIYLARMKGQLDREYTLYYLLVRIYRSPELLFKVTKPKVPLDPNEDLDGGGGGAGAHE
;
A
#
# COMPACT_ATOMS: atom_id res chain seq x y z
N PHE A 1 4.53 9.18 -34.51
CA PHE A 1 5.55 8.12 -34.47
C PHE A 1 5.23 7.22 -33.29
N GLY A 2 5.10 5.92 -33.52
CA GLY A 2 4.97 4.92 -32.47
C GLY A 2 5.86 3.74 -32.83
N ALA A 3 6.65 3.26 -31.88
CA ALA A 3 7.47 2.07 -32.01
C ALA A 3 7.07 1.12 -30.88
N GLU A 4 6.47 -0.02 -31.22
CA GLU A 4 6.04 -1.04 -30.27
C GLU A 4 7.09 -2.17 -30.20
N GLN A 5 7.83 -2.39 -31.29
CA GLN A 5 8.90 -3.37 -31.33
C GLN A 5 10.24 -2.74 -30.93
N ILE A 6 10.69 -3.01 -29.70
CA ILE A 6 11.93 -2.43 -29.12
C ILE A 6 12.91 -3.57 -28.81
N ASP A 7 14.18 -3.42 -29.19
CA ASP A 7 15.25 -4.34 -28.77
C ASP A 7 15.67 -4.02 -27.34
N ILE A 8 15.45 -4.97 -26.42
CA ILE A 8 15.73 -4.81 -24.99
C ILE A 8 16.93 -5.69 -24.63
N ARG A 9 18.02 -5.08 -24.20
CA ARG A 9 19.23 -5.79 -23.76
C ARG A 9 19.52 -5.54 -22.29
N SER A 10 19.66 -6.59 -21.50
CA SER A 10 20.21 -6.46 -20.14
C SER A 10 21.69 -6.09 -20.20
N LEU A 11 22.10 -5.10 -19.43
CA LEU A 11 23.50 -4.73 -19.28
C LEU A 11 24.09 -5.41 -18.04
N SER A 12 25.38 -5.75 -18.10
CA SER A 12 26.11 -6.34 -16.97
C SER A 12 27.58 -5.94 -17.02
N GLY A 13 28.23 -5.83 -15.87
CA GLY A 13 29.67 -5.55 -15.76
C GLY A 13 30.00 -4.08 -16.08
N ASP A 14 31.00 -3.85 -16.94
CA ASP A 14 31.49 -2.48 -17.22
C ASP A 14 30.40 -1.57 -17.81
N ALA A 15 29.54 -2.10 -18.70
CA ALA A 15 28.45 -1.34 -19.29
C ALA A 15 27.34 -0.97 -18.27
N GLU A 16 27.15 -1.80 -17.26
CA GLU A 16 26.23 -1.51 -16.14
C GLU A 16 26.82 -0.41 -15.26
N SER A 17 28.12 -0.45 -14.98
CA SER A 17 28.80 0.59 -14.19
C SER A 17 28.78 1.98 -14.85
N ASP A 18 28.94 2.05 -16.19
CA ASP A 18 28.84 3.31 -16.94
C ASP A 18 27.44 3.92 -16.84
N VAL A 19 26.40 3.08 -16.98
CA VAL A 19 25.01 3.54 -16.88
C VAL A 19 24.71 4.00 -15.46
N LEU A 20 25.08 3.23 -14.45
CA LEU A 20 24.87 3.58 -13.04
C LEU A 20 25.59 4.88 -12.66
N GLY A 21 26.80 5.12 -13.18
CA GLY A 21 27.54 6.37 -12.98
C GLY A 21 26.80 7.62 -13.45
N ARG A 22 25.86 7.49 -14.42
CA ARG A 22 25.04 8.61 -14.90
C ARG A 22 23.92 9.02 -13.95
N PHE A 23 23.56 8.16 -13.00
CA PHE A 23 22.49 8.41 -12.04
C PHE A 23 22.98 8.97 -10.69
N GLY A 24 24.28 9.26 -10.55
CA GLY A 24 24.87 9.76 -9.31
C GLY A 24 24.94 8.69 -8.21
N ASP A 25 25.05 9.11 -6.95
CA ASP A 25 25.14 8.22 -5.77
C ASP A 25 23.83 7.44 -5.56
N LEU A 26 23.75 6.27 -6.19
CA LEU A 26 22.72 5.25 -5.94
C LEU A 26 23.30 4.06 -5.16
N GLU A 27 24.28 4.31 -4.28
CA GLU A 27 25.16 3.32 -3.63
C GLU A 27 24.45 2.16 -2.90
N ASP A 28 23.18 2.28 -2.50
CA ASP A 28 22.49 1.29 -1.67
C ASP A 28 21.36 0.50 -2.37
N LYS A 29 21.19 0.64 -3.69
CA LYS A 29 20.06 0.03 -4.41
C LYS A 29 20.53 -1.06 -5.37
N ARG A 30 19.97 -2.28 -5.23
CA ARG A 30 20.08 -3.33 -6.25
C ARG A 30 19.30 -2.89 -7.48
N LEU A 31 20.02 -2.31 -8.44
CA LEU A 31 19.49 -1.84 -9.70
C LEU A 31 19.72 -2.90 -10.76
N THR A 32 18.77 -3.00 -11.69
CA THR A 32 18.93 -3.77 -12.92
C THR A 32 19.04 -2.76 -14.05
N THR A 33 20.05 -2.90 -14.88
CA THR A 33 20.28 -2.00 -16.00
C THR A 33 19.91 -2.67 -17.31
N GLN A 34 19.22 -1.92 -18.18
CA GLN A 34 18.78 -2.38 -19.49
C GLN A 34 19.00 -1.28 -20.51
N ARG A 35 19.29 -1.65 -21.75
CA ARG A 35 19.34 -0.72 -22.88
C ARG A 35 18.20 -1.04 -23.82
N LEU A 36 17.36 -0.04 -24.07
CA LEU A 36 16.31 -0.09 -25.07
C LEU A 36 16.83 0.53 -26.36
N THR A 37 16.75 -0.19 -27.48
CA THR A 37 17.07 0.35 -28.80
C THR A 37 15.81 0.36 -29.64
N PHE A 38 15.42 1.54 -30.13
CA PHE A 38 14.22 1.71 -30.94
C PHE A 38 14.58 1.61 -32.43
N PRO A 39 13.69 1.07 -33.27
CA PRO A 39 13.85 1.10 -34.71
C PRO A 39 13.86 2.55 -35.21
N THR A 40 14.61 2.78 -36.30
CA THR A 40 14.73 4.12 -36.89
C THR A 40 13.44 4.55 -37.59
N SER A 41 12.67 3.61 -38.16
CA SER A 41 11.41 3.89 -38.84
C SER A 41 10.20 3.61 -37.96
N SER A 42 9.12 4.38 -38.18
CA SER A 42 7.83 4.17 -37.51
C SER A 42 7.21 2.82 -37.92
N ASP A 43 6.63 2.09 -36.97
CA ASP A 43 5.88 0.85 -37.24
C ASP A 43 4.54 1.11 -37.96
N SER A 44 4.12 2.37 -38.00
CA SER A 44 2.87 2.82 -38.62
C SER A 44 3.11 3.92 -39.65
N PHE A 45 2.35 3.85 -40.74
CA PHE A 45 2.29 4.90 -41.74
C PHE A 45 1.60 6.15 -41.19
N TRP A 46 2.01 7.30 -41.72
CA TRP A 46 1.45 8.59 -41.38
C TRP A 46 0.18 8.85 -42.20
N GLN A 47 -0.96 8.40 -41.69
CA GLN A 47 -2.25 8.43 -42.39
C GLN A 47 -3.01 9.76 -42.27
N VAL A 48 -2.30 10.90 -42.11
CA VAL A 48 -2.95 12.20 -41.98
C VAL A 48 -3.50 12.65 -43.34
N THR A 49 -4.79 13.00 -43.38
CA THR A 49 -5.46 13.47 -44.60
C THR A 49 -4.82 14.74 -45.13
N SER A 50 -4.87 14.97 -46.45
CA SER A 50 -4.25 16.15 -47.05
C SER A 50 -4.89 17.47 -46.56
N SER A 51 -6.21 17.47 -46.37
CA SER A 51 -6.94 18.61 -45.76
C SER A 51 -6.46 18.94 -44.35
N LEU A 52 -6.15 17.94 -43.52
CA LEU A 52 -5.63 18.15 -42.18
C LEU A 52 -4.17 18.64 -42.20
N ARG A 53 -3.38 18.18 -43.17
CA ARG A 53 -2.01 18.70 -43.42
C ARG A 53 -2.02 20.17 -43.80
N GLN A 54 -2.89 20.59 -44.71
CA GLN A 54 -3.04 21.99 -45.11
C GLN A 54 -3.50 22.86 -43.92
N GLN A 55 -4.49 22.41 -43.14
CA GLN A 55 -4.92 23.12 -41.94
C GLN A 55 -3.78 23.26 -40.90
N LEU A 56 -2.97 22.21 -40.76
CA LEU A 56 -1.82 22.22 -39.87
C LEU A 56 -0.74 23.20 -40.39
N ALA A 57 -0.45 23.20 -41.69
CA ALA A 57 0.48 24.14 -42.31
C ALA A 57 0.01 25.59 -42.15
N ASP A 58 -1.28 25.86 -42.37
CA ASP A 58 -1.90 27.17 -42.18
C ASP A 58 -1.88 27.63 -40.71
N SER A 59 -2.03 26.71 -39.77
CA SER A 59 -1.94 27.03 -38.34
C SER A 59 -0.51 27.36 -37.92
N MET A 60 0.47 26.66 -38.51
CA MET A 60 1.90 26.84 -38.25
C MET A 60 2.47 28.11 -38.90
N SER A 61 1.93 28.55 -40.05
CA SER A 61 2.39 29.74 -40.78
C SER A 61 2.00 31.07 -40.11
N LYS A 62 1.05 31.05 -39.16
CA LYS A 62 0.63 32.24 -38.40
C LYS A 62 1.77 32.74 -37.50
N ASN A 63 2.03 34.04 -37.55
CA ASN A 63 3.16 34.71 -36.86
C ASN A 63 3.15 34.57 -35.31
N SER A 64 2.00 34.23 -34.72
CA SER A 64 1.83 34.06 -33.26
C SER A 64 1.92 32.61 -32.77
N SER A 65 2.08 31.64 -33.67
CA SER A 65 2.05 30.21 -33.32
C SER A 65 3.43 29.73 -32.86
N ARG A 66 3.47 29.03 -31.72
CA ARG A 66 4.67 28.33 -31.23
C ARG A 66 4.46 26.83 -31.41
N VAL A 67 5.43 26.15 -32.01
CA VAL A 67 5.31 24.73 -32.34
C VAL A 67 6.32 23.96 -31.49
N PHE A 68 5.81 22.99 -30.74
CA PHE A 68 6.62 22.13 -29.88
C PHE A 68 6.58 20.70 -30.42
N ILE A 69 7.73 20.04 -30.41
CA ILE A 69 7.83 18.61 -30.59
C ILE A 69 7.98 17.98 -29.21
N VAL A 70 7.08 17.05 -28.90
CA VAL A 70 7.02 16.36 -27.61
C VAL A 70 7.36 14.89 -27.84
N LEU A 71 8.34 14.37 -27.09
CA LEU A 71 8.71 12.97 -27.15
C LEU A 71 8.25 12.25 -25.87
N GLY A 72 7.16 11.49 -25.98
CA GLY A 72 6.57 10.76 -24.86
C GLY A 72 7.20 9.38 -24.65
N TYR A 73 7.54 9.05 -23.41
CA TYR A 73 8.04 7.73 -23.02
C TYR A 73 7.05 7.05 -22.07
N GLN A 74 6.66 5.82 -22.41
CA GLN A 74 5.83 4.97 -21.57
C GLN A 74 6.49 3.61 -21.40
N PHE A 75 6.55 3.12 -20.16
CA PHE A 75 7.20 1.88 -19.81
C PHE A 75 6.21 0.93 -19.16
N ASP A 76 5.90 -0.15 -19.86
CA ASP A 76 5.18 -1.30 -19.32
C ASP A 76 6.14 -2.23 -18.59
N ARG A 77 5.74 -2.68 -17.40
CA ARG A 77 6.57 -3.50 -16.51
C ARG A 77 5.91 -4.85 -16.32
N ASN A 78 6.71 -5.90 -16.31
CA ASN A 78 6.25 -7.24 -15.93
C ASN A 78 6.21 -7.39 -14.39
N SER A 79 5.50 -6.49 -13.72
CA SER A 79 5.32 -6.47 -12.26
C SER A 79 3.94 -5.92 -11.89
N THR A 80 3.56 -6.01 -10.62
CA THR A 80 2.33 -5.38 -10.09
C THR A 80 2.43 -3.86 -10.01
N SER A 81 3.59 -3.28 -10.34
CA SER A 81 3.78 -1.83 -10.36
C SER A 81 3.02 -1.20 -11.53
N PRO A 82 2.48 0.02 -11.36
CA PRO A 82 1.79 0.72 -12.44
C PRO A 82 2.73 1.04 -13.60
N ARG A 83 2.16 1.21 -14.80
CA ARG A 83 2.84 1.73 -15.98
C ARG A 83 3.53 3.04 -15.61
N ALA A 84 4.80 3.17 -15.97
CA ALA A 84 5.58 4.36 -15.67
C ALA A 84 5.66 5.29 -16.87
N VAL A 85 5.46 6.58 -16.64
CA VAL A 85 5.47 7.62 -17.67
C VAL A 85 6.48 8.69 -17.27
N VAL A 86 7.25 9.18 -18.23
CA VAL A 86 8.16 10.32 -18.01
C VAL A 86 7.32 11.59 -17.94
N THR A 87 7.35 12.26 -16.79
CA THR A 87 6.53 13.45 -16.53
C THR A 87 7.39 14.54 -15.88
N PRO A 88 7.46 15.77 -16.45
CA PRO A 88 6.89 16.16 -17.75
C PRO A 88 7.62 15.50 -18.93
N PRO A 89 6.95 15.28 -20.08
CA PRO A 89 7.62 14.77 -21.26
C PRO A 89 8.62 15.80 -21.79
N PRO A 90 9.78 15.38 -22.32
CA PRO A 90 10.70 16.30 -22.97
C PRO A 90 10.05 16.93 -24.20
N GLU A 91 10.11 18.25 -24.24
CA GLU A 91 9.57 19.08 -25.31
C GLU A 91 10.63 20.06 -25.82
N ALA A 92 10.62 20.31 -27.12
CA ALA A 92 11.51 21.26 -27.76
C ALA A 92 10.73 22.15 -28.71
N GLU A 93 10.96 23.46 -28.62
CA GLU A 93 10.36 24.44 -29.51
C GLU A 93 11.11 24.46 -30.86
N LEU A 94 10.37 24.41 -31.95
CA LEU A 94 10.92 24.53 -33.30
C LEU A 94 11.26 25.98 -33.64
N SER A 95 12.39 26.17 -34.32
CA SER A 95 12.74 27.48 -34.87
C SER A 95 11.84 27.86 -36.05
N ARG A 96 11.69 29.16 -36.33
CA ARG A 96 10.89 29.66 -37.45
C ARG A 96 11.32 29.08 -38.80
N HIS A 97 12.62 28.87 -39.00
CA HIS A 97 13.13 28.25 -40.23
C HIS A 97 12.68 26.80 -40.36
N GLN A 98 12.73 26.02 -39.27
CA GLN A 98 12.26 24.63 -39.27
C GLN A 98 10.75 24.53 -39.47
N VAL A 99 9.99 25.45 -38.88
CA VAL A 99 8.54 25.55 -39.12
C VAL A 99 8.27 25.88 -40.59
N ALA A 100 9.01 26.81 -41.20
CA ALA A 100 8.86 27.15 -42.62
C ALA A 100 9.14 25.94 -43.54
N VAL A 101 10.23 25.21 -43.28
CA VAL A 101 10.57 23.97 -44.00
C VAL A 101 9.46 22.93 -43.86
N LEU A 102 8.94 22.74 -42.65
CA LEU A 102 7.85 21.81 -42.39
C LEU A 102 6.54 22.25 -43.07
N THR A 103 6.21 23.54 -43.08
CA THR A 103 4.99 24.04 -43.74
C THR A 103 5.05 23.88 -45.26
N HIS A 104 6.21 24.11 -45.87
CA HIS A 104 6.41 23.92 -47.31
C HIS A 104 6.25 22.44 -47.69
N ALA A 105 6.94 21.59 -46.93
CA ALA A 105 6.85 20.14 -47.04
C ALA A 105 5.43 19.58 -46.92
N LEU A 106 4.62 20.13 -46.01
CA LEU A 106 3.24 19.69 -45.82
C LEU A 106 2.33 20.04 -47.01
N ASN A 107 2.62 21.14 -47.71
CA ASN A 107 1.83 21.59 -48.86
C ASN A 107 2.24 20.91 -50.18
N ASP A 108 3.52 20.63 -50.39
CA ASP A 108 4.03 20.07 -51.66
C ASP A 108 3.71 18.58 -51.87
N THR A 109 3.39 17.87 -50.77
CA THR A 109 3.05 16.44 -50.81
C THR A 109 1.76 16.08 -51.57
N GLU A 110 1.05 17.05 -52.16
CA GLU A 110 -0.10 16.82 -53.07
C GLU A 110 0.32 16.67 -54.55
N GLY A 111 1.56 17.02 -54.92
CA GLY A 111 1.99 17.10 -56.33
C GLY A 111 3.09 16.12 -56.76
N ALA A 112 3.57 15.22 -55.89
CA ALA A 112 4.73 14.38 -56.14
C ALA A 112 4.46 13.21 -57.12
N THR A 113 4.27 13.53 -58.41
CA THR A 113 4.51 12.57 -59.49
C THR A 113 6.02 12.36 -59.66
N GLY A 114 6.57 11.41 -58.89
CA GLY A 114 7.79 10.67 -59.26
C GLY A 114 9.13 11.07 -58.62
N GLY A 115 9.14 11.91 -57.58
CA GLY A 115 10.35 12.19 -56.79
C GLY A 115 10.22 11.70 -55.35
N ASP A 116 11.25 11.03 -54.83
CA ASP A 116 11.38 10.71 -53.39
C ASP A 116 11.57 12.03 -52.63
N GLU A 117 10.49 12.61 -52.12
CA GLU A 117 10.57 13.82 -51.30
C GLU A 117 10.84 13.44 -49.84
N THR A 118 12.03 13.80 -49.35
CA THR A 118 12.46 13.56 -47.98
C THR A 118 12.69 14.87 -47.26
N ILE A 119 12.04 15.06 -46.11
CA ILE A 119 12.16 16.28 -45.30
C ILE A 119 12.82 15.94 -43.99
N THR A 120 13.94 16.59 -43.69
CA THR A 120 14.73 16.34 -42.48
C THR A 120 14.73 17.57 -41.57
N ILE A 121 14.40 17.39 -40.29
CA ILE A 121 14.45 18.45 -39.27
C ILE A 121 15.22 17.97 -38.03
N THR A 122 16.16 18.79 -37.55
CA THR A 122 16.96 18.48 -36.35
C THR A 122 16.43 19.20 -35.13
N VAL A 123 15.86 18.45 -34.18
CA VAL A 123 15.24 18.98 -32.97
C VAL A 123 16.24 18.90 -31.82
N PRO A 124 16.73 20.03 -31.27
CA PRO A 124 17.68 20.00 -30.17
C PRO A 124 17.01 19.64 -28.84
N ASN A 125 17.75 18.97 -27.95
CA ASN A 125 17.41 18.78 -26.53
C ASN A 125 16.05 18.12 -26.22
N VAL A 126 15.54 17.26 -27.12
CA VAL A 126 14.26 16.56 -26.94
C VAL A 126 14.42 15.09 -26.53
N TYR A 127 15.65 14.57 -26.58
CA TYR A 127 15.94 13.16 -26.32
C TYR A 127 16.56 12.92 -24.94
N LEU A 128 16.13 11.83 -24.30
CA LEU A 128 16.64 11.38 -23.00
C LEU A 128 17.52 10.15 -23.20
N SER A 129 18.79 10.23 -22.78
CA SER A 129 19.73 9.12 -22.90
C SER A 129 19.54 8.08 -21.78
N ALA A 130 19.07 8.48 -20.61
CA ALA A 130 18.93 7.59 -19.46
C ALA A 130 17.71 7.92 -18.59
N VAL A 131 17.03 6.88 -18.10
CA VAL A 131 15.81 6.99 -17.28
C VAL A 131 15.83 5.99 -16.11
N LEU A 132 15.48 6.49 -14.92
CA LEU A 132 15.32 5.73 -13.69
C LEU A 132 13.86 5.32 -13.51
N LEU A 133 13.67 4.01 -13.34
CA LEU A 133 12.38 3.38 -13.08
C LEU A 133 12.34 2.87 -11.64
N ASP A 134 11.59 3.58 -10.80
CA ASP A 134 11.26 3.14 -9.42
C ASP A 134 9.83 2.57 -9.38
N SER A 135 9.38 2.03 -8.25
CA SER A 135 8.01 1.54 -8.00
C SER A 135 6.88 2.54 -8.28
N THR A 136 7.21 3.82 -8.48
CA THR A 136 6.26 4.89 -8.81
C THR A 136 5.81 4.85 -10.27
N PRO A 137 4.61 5.39 -10.58
CA PRO A 137 4.13 5.57 -11.97
C PRO A 137 4.87 6.69 -12.72
N VAL A 138 5.83 7.35 -12.08
CA VAL A 138 6.63 8.43 -12.65
C VAL A 138 8.04 7.90 -12.92
N ALA A 139 8.45 7.95 -14.18
CA ALA A 139 9.81 7.66 -14.61
C ALA A 139 10.65 8.95 -14.52
N LYS A 140 11.82 8.86 -13.88
CA LYS A 140 12.68 10.02 -13.63
C LYS A 140 13.84 10.02 -14.62
N PRO A 141 14.05 11.07 -15.42
CA PRO A 141 15.24 11.16 -16.26
C PRO A 141 16.53 11.22 -15.42
N ALA A 142 17.59 10.56 -15.88
CA ALA A 142 18.92 10.69 -15.29
C ALA A 142 19.53 12.01 -15.75
N PHE A 143 19.63 12.99 -14.85
CA PHE A 143 20.35 14.22 -15.13
C PHE A 143 21.55 14.29 -14.20
N SER A 144 22.76 14.19 -14.76
CA SER A 144 23.97 14.60 -14.05
C SER A 144 24.03 16.13 -14.02
N PRO A 145 24.21 16.75 -12.84
CA PRO A 145 24.31 18.21 -12.73
C PRO A 145 25.56 18.81 -13.42
N GLU A 146 26.54 17.99 -13.83
CA GLU A 146 27.75 18.47 -14.53
C GLU A 146 27.66 18.41 -16.08
N SER A 147 26.64 17.78 -16.65
CA SER A 147 26.50 17.62 -18.12
C SER A 147 25.56 18.63 -18.80
N VAL A 148 25.14 19.68 -18.07
CA VAL A 148 24.26 20.76 -18.55
C VAL A 148 24.75 21.41 -19.86
N ASN A 149 26.04 21.25 -20.21
CA ASN A 149 26.64 21.92 -21.35
C ASN A 149 27.16 20.99 -22.47
N ARG A 150 26.92 19.67 -22.45
CA ARG A 150 27.52 18.79 -23.49
C ARG A 150 26.72 17.59 -24.00
N SER A 151 25.53 17.32 -23.47
CA SER A 151 24.65 16.30 -24.04
C SER A 151 23.54 16.98 -24.83
N SER A 152 23.90 17.61 -25.96
CA SER A 152 22.90 18.08 -26.93
C SER A 152 22.26 16.86 -27.60
N SER A 153 21.35 16.22 -26.87
CA SER A 153 20.52 15.09 -27.27
C SER A 153 19.52 15.56 -28.32
N SER A 154 20.04 15.90 -29.48
CA SER A 154 19.28 16.30 -30.65
C SER A 154 18.80 15.07 -31.41
N VAL A 155 17.67 15.21 -32.08
CA VAL A 155 17.02 14.16 -32.85
C VAL A 155 16.81 14.66 -34.26
N ILE A 156 17.12 13.82 -35.23
CA ILE A 156 16.83 14.08 -36.64
C ILE A 156 15.52 13.35 -36.95
N LEU A 157 14.50 14.10 -37.34
CA LEU A 157 13.24 13.56 -37.83
C LEU A 157 13.22 13.67 -39.34
N THR A 158 12.94 12.56 -40.00
CA THR A 158 12.86 12.51 -41.47
C THR A 158 11.47 12.04 -41.88
N LEU A 159 10.75 12.87 -42.62
CA LEU A 159 9.51 12.47 -43.29
C LEU A 159 9.86 12.00 -44.70
N THR A 160 9.56 10.75 -44.99
CA THR A 160 9.71 10.18 -46.34
C THR A 160 8.34 10.07 -46.98
N ALA A 161 8.14 10.75 -48.11
CA ALA A 161 6.91 10.73 -48.88
C ALA A 161 7.16 10.05 -50.24
N GLN A 162 6.93 8.73 -50.29
CA GLN A 162 6.97 7.95 -51.53
C GLN A 162 5.55 7.47 -51.90
N ARG A 163 5.27 6.16 -51.85
CA ARG A 163 3.91 5.59 -52.00
C ARG A 163 3.09 5.70 -50.71
N ASP A 164 3.76 5.46 -49.59
CA ASP A 164 3.22 5.62 -48.25
C ASP A 164 4.10 6.61 -47.49
N MET A 165 3.49 7.49 -46.69
CA MET A 165 4.22 8.48 -45.91
C MET A 165 4.57 7.91 -44.54
N TYR A 166 5.81 8.07 -44.09
CA TYR A 166 6.21 7.67 -42.73
C TYR A 166 7.31 8.58 -42.18
N TRP A 167 7.39 8.62 -40.85
CA TRP A 167 8.43 9.32 -40.13
C TRP A 167 9.50 8.34 -39.67
N SER A 168 10.77 8.72 -39.82
CA SER A 168 11.90 8.08 -39.15
C SER A 168 12.56 9.05 -38.17
N ILE A 169 13.14 8.46 -37.12
CA ILE A 169 13.80 9.14 -36.01
C ILE A 169 15.22 8.58 -35.87
N GLU A 170 16.21 9.46 -35.89
CA GLU A 170 17.62 9.10 -35.76
C GLU A 170 18.34 10.08 -34.82
N VAL A 171 19.43 9.63 -34.22
CA VAL A 171 20.27 10.45 -33.34
C VAL A 171 21.65 10.66 -34.00
N PRO A 172 22.20 11.89 -33.97
CA PRO A 172 23.55 12.12 -34.47
C PRO A 172 24.58 11.46 -33.54
N CYS A 173 25.41 10.60 -34.11
CA CYS A 173 26.47 9.88 -33.40
C CYS A 173 27.84 10.51 -33.67
N ALA A 174 28.83 10.16 -32.82
CA ALA A 174 30.20 10.59 -33.02
C ALA A 174 30.74 10.08 -34.36
N GLY A 175 31.25 11.00 -35.19
CA GLY A 175 31.81 10.70 -36.51
C GLY A 175 30.76 10.60 -37.62
N HIS A 176 30.05 11.69 -37.93
CA HIS A 176 29.13 11.86 -39.10
C HIS A 176 28.15 10.71 -39.43
N HIS A 177 27.94 9.78 -38.51
CA HIS A 177 27.02 8.66 -38.65
C HIS A 177 25.73 8.95 -37.89
N THR A 178 24.62 8.41 -38.38
CA THR A 178 23.34 8.39 -37.65
C THR A 178 23.17 7.03 -36.97
N CYS A 179 22.59 7.06 -35.78
CA CYS A 179 22.35 5.88 -34.96
C CYS A 179 20.88 5.74 -34.59
N PRO A 180 20.42 4.51 -34.30
CA PRO A 180 19.12 4.30 -33.69
C PRO A 180 19.06 4.94 -32.29
N LEU A 181 17.87 5.38 -31.92
CA LEU A 181 17.55 5.91 -30.61
C LEU A 181 17.78 4.82 -29.55
N SER A 182 18.56 5.10 -28.49
CA SER A 182 18.89 4.10 -27.46
C SER A 182 18.84 4.64 -26.03
N VAL A 183 17.82 4.24 -25.27
CA VAL A 183 17.59 4.71 -23.91
C VAL A 183 18.13 3.70 -22.90
N ASP A 184 19.04 4.14 -22.05
CA ASP A 184 19.54 3.36 -20.92
C ASP A 184 18.55 3.45 -19.74
N LEU A 185 18.12 2.30 -19.23
CA LEU A 185 17.22 2.19 -18.09
C LEU A 185 17.96 1.66 -16.88
N ALA A 186 17.72 2.28 -15.73
CA ALA A 186 18.03 1.71 -14.43
C ALA A 186 16.70 1.45 -13.70
N SER A 187 16.42 0.20 -13.37
CA SER A 187 15.22 -0.18 -12.63
C SER A 187 15.58 -0.71 -11.24
N LEU A 188 14.92 -0.20 -10.21
CA LEU A 188 15.01 -0.80 -8.88
C LEU A 188 14.38 -2.20 -8.92
N MET A 189 15.16 -3.22 -8.54
CA MET A 189 14.59 -4.53 -8.21
C MET A 189 13.65 -4.34 -7.01
N ILE A 190 12.35 -4.32 -7.29
CA ILE A 190 11.34 -4.47 -6.25
C ILE A 190 11.28 -5.96 -5.98
N SER A 191 11.94 -6.41 -4.92
CA SER A 191 11.71 -7.75 -4.41
C SER A 191 10.21 -7.89 -4.11
N ILE A 192 9.53 -8.77 -4.86
CA ILE A 192 8.13 -9.15 -4.57
C ILE A 192 8.08 -10.02 -3.29
N PHE A 193 9.24 -10.40 -2.74
CA PHE A 193 9.36 -11.05 -1.43
C PHE A 193 9.97 -10.11 -0.40
N GLY A 194 9.10 -9.52 0.41
CA GLY A 194 9.48 -8.53 1.42
C GLY A 194 8.52 -8.47 2.59
N THR A 195 7.94 -9.59 3.03
CA THR A 195 7.59 -9.78 4.46
C THR A 195 8.85 -9.93 5.32
N GLY A 196 9.83 -9.07 5.07
CA GLY A 196 11.14 -9.06 5.68
C GLY A 196 11.47 -7.60 5.94
N MET A 197 11.37 -7.21 7.20
CA MET A 197 11.81 -5.94 7.72
C MET A 197 13.22 -5.59 7.22
N SER A 198 13.35 -4.62 6.32
CA SER A 198 14.63 -3.93 6.10
C SER A 198 14.39 -2.56 5.47
N GLY A 199 14.57 -1.51 6.28
CA GLY A 199 14.51 -0.10 5.89
C GLY A 199 13.57 0.72 6.78
N PRO A 200 13.99 1.88 7.33
CA PRO A 200 13.17 2.69 8.22
C PRO A 200 12.18 3.54 7.42
N SER A 201 11.38 2.91 6.54
CA SER A 201 10.28 3.60 5.88
C SER A 201 9.11 3.69 6.86
N ARG A 202 8.97 4.83 7.53
CA ARG A 202 7.85 5.16 8.42
C ARG A 202 6.56 5.36 7.62
N GLY A 203 6.11 4.32 6.92
CA GLY A 203 4.92 4.33 6.08
C GLY A 203 3.62 4.20 6.88
N PRO A 204 2.46 4.55 6.30
CA PRO A 204 1.15 4.51 6.96
C PRO A 204 0.74 3.09 7.41
N ASN A 205 1.40 2.05 6.90
CA ASN A 205 1.14 0.65 7.25
C ASN A 205 1.57 0.29 8.69
N TYR A 206 2.51 1.04 9.28
CA TYR A 206 2.94 0.80 10.67
C TYR A 206 1.90 1.27 11.70
N TRP A 207 1.07 2.27 11.36
CA TRP A 207 -0.03 2.70 12.23
C TRP A 207 -1.14 1.65 12.32
N SER A 208 -1.37 0.88 11.24
CA SER A 208 -2.32 -0.22 11.25
C SER A 208 -1.86 -1.35 12.18
N VAL A 209 -0.60 -1.77 12.06
CA VAL A 209 -0.03 -2.85 12.89
C VAL A 209 0.05 -2.43 14.36
N THR A 210 0.55 -1.22 14.64
CA THR A 210 0.64 -0.69 16.02
C THR A 210 -0.76 -0.49 16.64
N GLY A 211 -1.73 -0.06 15.85
CA GLY A 211 -3.12 0.09 16.27
C GLY A 211 -3.77 -1.27 16.61
N MET A 212 -3.51 -2.31 15.80
CA MET A 212 -3.99 -3.66 16.06
C MET A 212 -3.43 -4.20 17.39
N TYR A 213 -2.13 -4.06 17.64
CA TYR A 213 -1.54 -4.48 18.92
C TYR A 213 -2.13 -3.70 20.11
N SER A 214 -2.29 -2.38 19.97
CA SER A 214 -2.87 -1.54 21.01
C SER A 214 -4.33 -1.90 21.31
N PHE A 215 -5.12 -2.23 20.28
CA PHE A 215 -6.50 -2.68 20.42
C PHE A 215 -6.59 -4.02 21.17
N VAL A 216 -5.77 -5.01 20.79
CA VAL A 216 -5.74 -6.31 21.47
C VAL A 216 -5.37 -6.14 22.94
N LEU A 217 -4.33 -5.37 23.24
CA LEU A 217 -3.92 -5.09 24.63
C LEU A 217 -5.02 -4.36 25.40
N PHE A 218 -5.71 -3.40 24.78
CA PHE A 218 -6.83 -2.69 25.40
C PHE A 218 -7.99 -3.64 25.71
N VAL A 219 -8.36 -4.51 24.79
CA VAL A 219 -9.44 -5.50 24.99
C VAL A 219 -9.09 -6.45 26.12
N VAL A 220 -7.88 -7.02 26.13
CA VAL A 220 -7.43 -7.93 27.20
C VAL A 220 -7.36 -7.20 28.54
N GLY A 221 -6.81 -5.99 28.59
CA GLY A 221 -6.75 -5.18 29.82
C GLY A 221 -8.14 -4.80 30.35
N SER A 222 -9.07 -4.47 29.46
CA SER A 222 -10.46 -4.18 29.81
C SER A 222 -11.19 -5.41 30.35
N PHE A 223 -10.99 -6.56 29.70
CA PHE A 223 -11.56 -7.84 30.15
C PHE A 223 -11.06 -8.23 31.54
N LEU A 224 -9.74 -8.20 31.75
CA LEU A 224 -9.14 -8.47 33.07
C LEU A 224 -9.68 -7.51 34.13
N ARG A 225 -9.76 -6.20 33.83
CA ARG A 225 -10.35 -5.22 34.74
C ARG A 225 -11.82 -5.55 35.07
N SER A 226 -12.59 -6.04 34.10
CA SER A 226 -14.00 -6.38 34.30
C SER A 226 -14.19 -7.58 35.23
N VAL A 227 -13.35 -8.61 35.14
CA VAL A 227 -13.46 -9.82 35.98
C VAL A 227 -13.20 -9.49 37.46
N PHE A 228 -12.22 -8.63 37.75
CA PHE A 228 -11.89 -8.27 39.15
C PHE A 228 -12.75 -7.16 39.74
N LYS A 229 -13.45 -6.35 38.92
CA LYS A 229 -14.21 -5.19 39.40
C LYS A 229 -15.46 -5.57 40.21
N ASP A 230 -16.05 -6.73 39.95
CA ASP A 230 -17.31 -7.15 40.58
C ASP A 230 -17.16 -8.30 41.59
N SER A 231 -15.94 -8.79 41.84
CA SER A 231 -15.68 -9.86 42.81
C SER A 231 -16.13 -9.50 44.23
N SER A 232 -15.93 -8.25 44.67
CA SER A 232 -16.30 -7.82 46.03
C SER A 232 -17.81 -7.83 46.28
N LYS A 233 -18.63 -7.64 45.24
CA LYS A 233 -20.10 -7.69 45.36
C LYS A 233 -20.62 -9.11 45.55
N ARG A 234 -19.86 -10.11 45.10
CA ARG A 234 -20.21 -11.54 45.20
C ARG A 234 -19.77 -12.17 46.52
N MET A 235 -18.79 -11.58 47.20
CA MET A 235 -18.21 -12.04 48.46
C MET A 235 -19.27 -12.46 49.50
N ILE A 236 -20.35 -11.70 49.67
CA ILE A 236 -21.39 -12.00 50.66
C ILE A 236 -22.16 -13.30 50.39
N TRP A 237 -22.16 -13.77 49.15
CA TRP A 237 -22.83 -15.01 48.73
C TRP A 237 -21.86 -16.17 48.52
N GLU A 238 -20.58 -15.88 48.24
CA GLU A 238 -19.55 -16.90 48.00
C GLU A 238 -18.84 -17.34 49.28
N GLU A 239 -18.74 -16.47 50.29
CA GLU A 239 -18.01 -16.72 51.54
C GLU A 239 -18.94 -17.10 52.72
N LEU A 240 -19.86 -18.05 52.50
CA LEU A 240 -20.77 -18.55 53.55
C LEU A 240 -20.13 -19.74 54.27
N GLN A 241 -20.11 -19.71 55.61
CA GLN A 241 -19.41 -20.72 56.43
C GLN A 241 -20.08 -22.10 56.40
N ASP A 242 -21.41 -22.14 56.56
CA ASP A 242 -22.22 -23.36 56.49
C ASP A 242 -23.47 -23.12 55.64
N THR A 243 -23.75 -24.01 54.69
CA THR A 243 -24.87 -23.89 53.74
C THR A 243 -25.94 -24.96 53.92
N GLU A 244 -25.81 -25.88 54.88
CA GLU A 244 -26.72 -27.02 55.06
C GLU A 244 -28.18 -26.60 55.25
N VAL A 245 -28.43 -25.53 56.00
CA VAL A 245 -29.80 -25.02 56.24
C VAL A 245 -30.42 -24.46 54.96
N LEU A 246 -29.61 -23.81 54.12
CA LEU A 246 -30.04 -23.23 52.86
C LEU A 246 -30.29 -24.31 51.81
N GLU A 247 -29.42 -25.32 51.76
CA GLU A 247 -29.60 -26.52 50.96
C GLU A 247 -30.86 -27.30 51.38
N GLY A 248 -31.08 -27.47 52.68
CA GLY A 248 -32.28 -28.09 53.24
C GLY A 248 -33.57 -27.35 52.85
N LEU A 249 -33.53 -26.01 52.79
CA LEU A 249 -34.65 -25.20 52.33
C LEU A 249 -34.94 -25.39 50.84
N CYS A 250 -33.90 -25.41 50.00
CA CYS A 250 -34.01 -25.71 48.57
C CYS A 250 -34.56 -27.11 48.32
N ASN A 251 -34.08 -28.11 49.06
CA ASN A 251 -34.59 -29.48 49.00
C ASN A 251 -36.03 -29.58 49.48
N GLY A 252 -36.41 -28.83 50.52
CA GLY A 252 -37.79 -28.72 50.99
C GLY A 252 -38.74 -28.15 49.92
N ILE A 253 -38.32 -27.11 49.21
CA ILE A 253 -39.08 -26.52 48.08
C ILE A 253 -39.23 -27.56 46.96
N TYR A 254 -38.12 -28.23 46.59
CA TYR A 254 -38.13 -29.28 45.57
C TYR A 254 -39.12 -30.40 45.92
N LEU A 255 -39.09 -30.88 47.16
CA LEU A 255 -40.00 -31.92 47.64
C LEU A 255 -41.46 -31.47 47.69
N ALA A 256 -41.74 -30.23 48.10
CA ALA A 256 -43.09 -29.67 48.11
C ALA A 256 -43.68 -29.58 46.70
N ARG A 257 -42.85 -29.16 45.72
CA ARG A 257 -43.21 -29.11 44.30
C ARG A 257 -43.48 -30.51 43.74
N MET A 258 -42.64 -31.49 44.05
CA MET A 258 -42.84 -32.89 43.66
C MET A 258 -44.13 -33.50 44.22
N LYS A 259 -44.56 -33.07 45.41
CA LYS A 259 -45.81 -33.51 46.07
C LYS A 259 -47.04 -32.68 45.70
N GLY A 260 -46.88 -31.62 44.89
CA GLY A 260 -47.96 -30.70 44.52
C GLY A 260 -48.53 -29.87 45.68
N GLN A 261 -47.78 -29.69 46.78
CA GLN A 261 -48.23 -28.95 47.96
C GLN A 261 -47.88 -27.46 47.85
N LEU A 262 -48.69 -26.72 47.07
CA LEU A 262 -48.44 -25.31 46.72
C LEU A 262 -48.31 -24.37 47.93
N ASP A 263 -49.11 -24.56 48.99
CA ASP A 263 -49.03 -23.70 50.19
C ASP A 263 -47.70 -23.86 50.93
N ARG A 264 -47.18 -25.10 51.00
CA ARG A 264 -45.87 -25.37 51.62
C ARG A 264 -44.73 -24.86 50.76
N GLU A 265 -44.82 -25.06 49.45
CA GLU A 265 -43.86 -24.54 48.49
C GLU A 265 -43.77 -23.01 48.60
N TYR A 266 -44.91 -22.32 48.62
CA TYR A 266 -44.98 -20.86 48.77
C TYR A 266 -44.31 -20.38 50.07
N THR A 267 -44.61 -21.04 51.19
CA THR A 267 -44.08 -20.66 52.50
C THR A 267 -42.55 -20.84 52.56
N LEU A 268 -42.03 -21.95 52.04
CA LEU A 268 -40.59 -22.23 51.98
C LEU A 268 -39.87 -21.27 51.02
N TYR A 269 -40.47 -20.96 49.88
CA TYR A 269 -39.93 -20.02 48.91
C TYR A 269 -39.91 -18.57 49.46
N TYR A 270 -40.97 -18.15 50.15
CA TYR A 270 -41.01 -16.85 50.83
C TYR A 270 -39.90 -16.73 51.88
N LEU A 271 -39.65 -17.80 52.65
CA LEU A 271 -38.56 -17.84 53.62
C LEU A 271 -37.19 -17.70 52.94
N LEU A 272 -36.98 -18.40 51.83
CA LEU A 272 -35.74 -18.32 51.04
C LEU A 272 -35.48 -16.88 50.58
N VAL A 273 -36.48 -16.24 49.95
CA VAL A 273 -36.36 -14.85 49.48
C VAL A 273 -36.11 -13.89 50.65
N ARG A 274 -36.75 -14.10 51.80
CA ARG A 274 -36.55 -13.27 52.99
C ARG A 274 -35.11 -13.35 53.52
N ILE A 275 -34.51 -14.54 53.50
CA ILE A 275 -33.10 -14.76 53.88
C ILE A 275 -32.18 -14.04 52.88
N TYR A 276 -32.37 -14.23 51.57
CA TYR A 276 -31.56 -13.57 50.54
C TYR A 276 -31.78 -12.05 50.45
N ARG A 277 -32.86 -11.49 51.02
CA ARG A 277 -33.08 -10.04 51.04
C ARG A 277 -32.38 -9.33 52.21
N SER A 278 -31.94 -10.07 53.24
CA SER A 278 -31.31 -9.51 54.44
C SER A 278 -29.95 -10.18 54.71
N PRO A 279 -28.83 -9.46 54.53
CA PRO A 279 -27.50 -10.03 54.77
C PRO A 279 -27.29 -10.46 56.23
N GLU A 280 -27.96 -9.80 57.17
CA GLU A 280 -27.92 -10.17 58.60
C GLU A 280 -28.60 -11.52 58.88
N LEU A 281 -29.73 -11.80 58.20
CA LEU A 281 -30.41 -13.09 58.33
C LEU A 281 -29.62 -14.19 57.65
N LEU A 282 -29.09 -13.92 56.46
CA LEU A 282 -28.21 -14.86 55.74
C LEU A 282 -27.04 -15.28 56.63
N PHE A 283 -26.30 -14.32 57.19
CA PHE A 283 -25.16 -14.61 58.05
C PHE A 283 -25.55 -15.39 59.31
N LYS A 284 -26.69 -15.10 59.93
CA LYS A 284 -27.17 -15.81 61.13
C LYS A 284 -27.52 -17.28 60.83
N VAL A 285 -28.10 -17.54 59.66
CA VAL A 285 -28.51 -18.87 59.23
C VAL A 285 -27.33 -19.73 58.80
N THR A 286 -26.25 -19.12 58.30
CA THR A 286 -25.04 -19.80 57.84
C THR A 286 -23.92 -19.86 58.87
N LYS A 287 -24.21 -19.64 60.16
CA LYS A 287 -23.21 -19.83 61.23
C LYS A 287 -22.98 -21.32 61.49
N PRO A 288 -21.74 -21.75 61.74
CA PRO A 288 -21.46 -23.12 62.12
C PRO A 288 -22.17 -23.44 63.43
N LYS A 289 -22.86 -24.58 63.48
CA LYS A 289 -23.33 -25.14 64.75
C LYS A 289 -22.11 -25.52 65.58
N VAL A 290 -21.95 -24.88 66.74
CA VAL A 290 -20.97 -25.32 67.74
C VAL A 290 -21.36 -26.76 68.15
N PRO A 291 -20.45 -27.74 68.01
CA PRO A 291 -20.70 -29.06 68.57
C PRO A 291 -20.88 -28.90 70.07
N LEU A 292 -22.02 -29.33 70.61
CA LEU A 292 -22.15 -29.53 72.05
C LEU A 292 -21.15 -30.62 72.41
N ASP A 293 -20.16 -30.31 73.24
CA ASP A 293 -19.23 -31.29 73.81
C ASP A 293 -20.06 -32.38 74.51
N PRO A 294 -19.89 -33.68 74.19
CA PRO A 294 -20.72 -34.75 74.75
C PRO A 294 -20.44 -35.10 76.23
N ASN A 295 -19.60 -34.34 76.94
CA ASN A 295 -19.00 -34.76 78.21
C ASN A 295 -19.30 -33.83 79.40
N GLU A 296 -20.54 -33.36 79.56
CA GLU A 296 -20.97 -32.63 80.77
C GLU A 296 -22.15 -33.28 81.51
N ASP A 297 -22.34 -34.60 81.40
CA ASP A 297 -23.41 -35.31 82.12
C ASP A 297 -22.97 -36.64 82.77
N LEU A 298 -21.79 -36.76 83.40
CA LEU A 298 -21.46 -37.91 84.27
C LEU A 298 -20.37 -37.62 85.32
N ASP A 299 -20.65 -36.79 86.35
CA ASP A 299 -20.16 -36.93 87.74
C ASP A 299 -20.82 -35.83 88.61
N GLY A 300 -21.50 -36.03 89.73
CA GLY A 300 -21.78 -37.22 90.51
C GLY A 300 -22.88 -36.87 91.54
N GLY A 301 -23.71 -37.86 91.87
CA GLY A 301 -24.55 -37.79 93.06
C GLY A 301 -23.74 -38.14 94.31
N GLY A 302 -23.90 -37.37 95.39
CA GLY A 302 -23.50 -37.81 96.73
C GLY A 302 -23.34 -36.72 97.78
N GLY A 303 -24.37 -36.55 98.63
CA GLY A 303 -24.29 -36.01 100.01
C GLY A 303 -23.98 -34.51 100.13
N GLY A 304 -24.75 -33.65 100.79
CA GLY A 304 -25.40 -33.87 102.07
C GLY A 304 -24.55 -33.31 103.22
N ALA A 305 -25.06 -32.27 103.87
CA ALA A 305 -24.82 -31.81 105.24
C ALA A 305 -23.77 -30.72 105.52
N GLY A 306 -24.29 -29.62 106.10
CA GLY A 306 -23.68 -28.79 107.14
C GLY A 306 -22.51 -27.90 106.72
N ALA A 307 -22.15 -26.83 107.40
CA ALA A 307 -22.63 -26.14 108.59
C ALA A 307 -21.52 -25.10 108.89
N HIS A 308 -21.90 -23.89 109.32
CA HIS A 308 -21.00 -22.87 109.94
C HIS A 308 -19.87 -22.33 109.03
N GLU A 309 -19.48 -21.06 109.07
CA GLU A 309 -19.61 -19.97 110.03
C GLU A 309 -19.47 -18.64 109.27
#